data_AF-A0A561T5H8-F1
#
_entry.id   AF-A0A561T5H8-F1
#
_cell.length_a   1.000
_cell.length_b   1.000
_cell.length_c   1.000
_cell.angle_alpha   90.00
_cell.angle_beta   90.00
_cell.angle_gamma   90.00
#
_symmetry.space_group_name_H-M   'P 1'
#
loop_
_entity.id
_entity.type
_entity.pdbx_description
1 polymer ?
#
loop_
_entity_poly.entity_id
_entity_poly.type
_entity_poly.pdbx_seq_one_letter_code
_entity_poly.pdbx_strand_id
1 'polypeptide(L)'
;MFEPGHYRVSAFEWGETGVEDSDDIPLEELAAALHRVLGTELPLTPPPGGRPHHLRRRVGVNSRQADRYRSGRVFLVGDAAHVHSAVGGPGLNLGMQDVLNLGWKLAATVQGWAPGDLLDTYESERRPAGERVIMHTRAQSALLAPGANTTALRSLLTELLDDTTTLRRVADLMAGADLVYPTRLDGPTHPLTGRWAPDLPLSVDGRDTRVAELQRAARPVLLDLAGRADLTAAAHGWTDRVDIVAATTPDPPADALLLRPDGYVAWAGERDAEGLRRALRAWFGAPAFSTAGVA
;
A
#
# COMPACT_ATOMS: atom_id res chain seq x y z
N MET A 1 8.67 22.54 -7.14
CA MET A 1 10.07 22.88 -6.81
C MET A 1 10.01 23.99 -5.78
N PHE A 2 10.92 24.06 -4.80
CA PHE A 2 10.96 25.18 -3.85
C PHE A 2 11.81 26.30 -4.43
N GLU A 3 11.22 27.49 -4.59
CA GLU A 3 11.93 28.67 -5.07
C GLU A 3 12.66 29.36 -3.90
N PRO A 4 13.86 29.95 -4.12
CA PRO A 4 14.52 30.76 -3.09
C PRO A 4 13.58 31.86 -2.56
N GLY A 5 13.54 32.02 -1.23
CA GLY A 5 12.63 32.95 -0.55
C GLY A 5 11.20 32.43 -0.35
N HIS A 6 10.80 31.31 -0.96
CA HIS A 6 9.45 30.74 -0.81
C HIS A 6 9.46 29.50 0.09
N TYR A 7 8.88 29.63 1.28
CA TYR A 7 8.89 28.59 2.31
C TYR A 7 7.49 28.03 2.58
N ARG A 8 7.39 26.71 2.72
CA ARG A 8 6.22 26.08 3.35
C ARG A 8 6.43 26.07 4.86
N VAL A 9 5.58 26.81 5.58
CA VAL A 9 5.59 26.90 7.04
C VAL A 9 4.32 26.26 7.60
N SER A 10 4.38 25.69 8.80
CA SER A 10 3.22 25.12 9.51
C SER A 10 3.49 25.12 11.02
N ALA A 11 2.52 25.56 11.80
CA ALA A 11 2.53 25.43 13.27
C ALA A 11 1.68 24.22 13.70
N PHE A 12 1.98 23.66 14.87
CA PHE A 12 1.19 22.62 15.52
C PHE A 12 1.00 23.00 16.99
N GLU A 13 -0.24 23.03 17.46
CA GLU A 13 -0.59 23.49 18.80
C GLU A 13 -1.56 22.49 19.46
N TRP A 14 -1.52 22.42 20.79
CA TRP A 14 -2.27 21.47 21.60
C TRP A 14 -3.03 22.20 22.71
N GLY A 15 -4.27 21.80 22.96
CA GLY A 15 -5.10 22.35 24.04
C GLY A 15 -5.92 23.59 23.69
N GLU A 16 -5.84 24.11 22.46
CA GLU A 16 -6.81 25.12 21.99
C GLU A 16 -8.24 24.56 21.97
N THR A 17 -9.21 25.40 22.31
CA THR A 17 -10.65 25.06 22.37
C THR A 17 -11.48 26.22 21.82
N GLY A 18 -12.67 25.92 21.28
CA GLY A 18 -13.52 26.93 20.64
C GLY A 18 -13.02 27.43 19.27
N VAL A 19 -12.04 26.73 18.68
CA VAL A 19 -11.47 27.01 17.36
C VAL A 19 -11.97 25.97 16.36
N GLU A 20 -12.36 26.39 15.16
CA GLU A 20 -12.88 25.52 14.09
C GLU A 20 -11.92 25.43 12.88
N ASP A 21 -12.10 24.44 12.02
CA ASP A 21 -11.41 24.35 10.72
C ASP A 21 -11.64 25.61 9.87
N SER A 22 -10.64 26.02 9.08
CA SER A 22 -10.84 27.01 8.02
C SER A 22 -9.87 26.78 6.87
N ASP A 23 -10.34 26.93 5.63
CA ASP A 23 -9.50 26.99 4.42
C ASP A 23 -9.05 28.41 4.06
N ASP A 24 -9.48 29.40 4.85
CA ASP A 24 -9.14 30.82 4.71
C ASP A 24 -8.78 31.38 6.10
N ILE A 25 -7.49 31.62 6.35
CA ILE A 25 -7.01 32.36 7.55
C ILE A 25 -6.11 33.53 7.12
N PRO A 26 -6.01 34.60 7.93
CA PRO A 26 -5.07 35.69 7.71
C PRO A 26 -3.62 35.27 8.02
N LEU A 27 -2.63 35.96 7.43
CA LEU A 27 -1.20 35.63 7.61
C LEU A 27 -0.75 35.90 9.06
N GLU A 28 -1.38 36.89 9.66
CA GLU A 28 -1.27 37.33 11.05
C GLU A 28 -1.62 36.21 12.04
N GLU A 29 -2.56 35.32 11.70
CA GLU A 29 -2.92 34.17 12.54
C GLU A 29 -1.80 33.12 12.54
N LEU A 30 -1.24 32.78 11.37
CA LEU A 30 -0.08 31.89 11.26
C LEU A 30 1.15 32.50 11.96
N ALA A 31 1.37 33.82 11.82
CA ALA A 31 2.45 34.52 12.52
C ALA A 31 2.29 34.44 14.05
N ALA A 32 1.07 34.63 14.56
CA ALA A 32 0.77 34.49 15.99
C ALA A 32 0.97 33.05 16.50
N ALA A 33 0.50 32.04 15.76
CA ALA A 33 0.72 30.63 16.07
C ALA A 33 2.22 30.28 16.11
N LEU A 34 3.00 30.76 15.14
CA LEU A 34 4.46 30.56 15.12
C LEU A 34 5.16 31.28 16.27
N HIS A 35 4.73 32.48 16.65
CA HIS A 35 5.26 33.18 17.83
C HIS A 35 4.99 32.39 19.12
N ARG A 36 3.78 31.83 19.30
CA ARG A 36 3.44 30.97 20.45
C ARG A 36 4.28 29.70 20.51
N VAL A 37 4.55 29.06 19.37
CA VAL A 37 5.32 27.82 19.28
C VAL A 37 6.83 28.04 19.40
N LEU A 38 7.37 29.12 18.85
CA LEU A 38 8.81 29.40 18.81
C LEU A 38 9.31 30.27 19.97
N GLY A 39 8.43 31.00 20.66
CA GLY A 39 8.80 31.98 21.69
C GLY A 39 9.49 33.24 21.15
N THR A 40 9.50 33.42 19.82
CA THR A 40 10.08 34.57 19.11
C THR A 40 9.25 34.90 17.89
N GLU A 41 9.25 36.16 17.46
CA GLU A 41 8.73 36.53 16.15
C GLU A 41 9.57 35.93 15.01
N LEU A 42 8.90 35.58 13.92
CA LEU A 42 9.49 35.18 12.65
C LEU A 42 9.02 36.18 11.58
N PRO A 43 9.93 36.88 10.87
CA PRO A 43 9.52 37.84 9.85
C PRO A 43 8.87 37.11 8.66
N LEU A 44 7.57 37.32 8.47
CA LEU A 44 6.79 36.76 7.37
C LEU A 44 6.25 37.88 6.49
N THR A 45 6.39 37.70 5.18
CA THR A 45 5.76 38.54 4.14
C THR A 45 4.91 37.67 3.21
N PRO A 46 3.83 38.22 2.62
CA PRO A 46 3.12 37.54 1.54
C PRO A 46 4.05 37.26 0.35
N PRO A 47 3.86 36.16 -0.40
CA PRO A 47 4.71 35.83 -1.53
C PRO A 47 4.50 36.80 -2.71
N PRO A 48 5.52 36.99 -3.56
CA PRO A 48 5.36 37.50 -4.92
C PRO A 48 4.13 36.91 -5.61
N GLY A 49 3.27 37.76 -6.16
CA GLY A 49 1.96 37.38 -6.72
C GLY A 49 0.77 37.59 -5.76
N GLY A 50 1.00 37.89 -4.48
CA GLY A 50 -0.03 38.37 -3.55
C GLY A 50 -0.31 37.42 -2.40
N ARG A 51 -1.45 36.71 -2.43
CA ARG A 51 -1.89 35.87 -1.30
C ARG A 51 -1.20 34.49 -1.30
N PRO A 52 -0.75 33.96 -0.15
CA PRO A 52 -0.32 32.56 -0.05
C PRO A 52 -1.42 31.59 -0.51
N HIS A 53 -1.11 30.68 -1.44
CA HIS A 53 -2.10 29.85 -2.12
C HIS A 53 -2.84 28.84 -1.22
N HIS A 54 -2.24 28.41 -0.11
CA HIS A 54 -2.84 27.46 0.84
C HIS A 54 -2.52 27.87 2.29
N LEU A 55 -3.24 28.85 2.80
CA LEU A 55 -3.14 29.33 4.17
C LEU A 55 -4.42 28.97 4.93
N ARG A 56 -4.36 27.87 5.67
CA ARG A 56 -5.51 27.17 6.25
C ARG A 56 -5.21 26.65 7.66
N ARG A 57 -6.25 26.52 8.48
CA ARG A 57 -6.23 25.90 9.81
C ARG A 57 -6.94 24.55 9.78
N ARG A 58 -6.47 23.61 10.60
CA ARG A 58 -7.14 22.32 10.87
C ARG A 58 -7.07 21.98 12.35
N VAL A 59 -8.18 21.52 12.91
CA VAL A 59 -8.36 21.32 14.36
C VAL A 59 -8.57 19.85 14.67
N GLY A 60 -7.72 19.31 15.55
CA GLY A 60 -7.73 17.90 15.93
C GLY A 60 -7.30 16.96 14.79
N VAL A 61 -7.70 15.69 14.89
CA VAL A 61 -7.37 14.64 13.90
C VAL A 61 -8.64 13.88 13.53
N ASN A 62 -9.12 14.05 12.31
CA ASN A 62 -10.25 13.30 11.78
C ASN A 62 -9.80 11.88 11.35
N SER A 63 -9.58 10.98 12.32
CA SER A 63 -9.30 9.56 12.05
C SER A 63 -10.58 8.74 11.97
N ARG A 64 -11.04 8.43 10.76
CA ARG A 64 -12.25 7.62 10.46
C ARG A 64 -11.99 6.62 9.35
N GLN A 65 -12.81 5.58 9.30
CA GLN A 65 -12.80 4.56 8.26
C GLN A 65 -14.24 4.16 7.94
N ALA A 66 -14.52 3.82 6.69
CA ALA A 66 -15.80 3.27 6.29
C ALA A 66 -15.93 1.83 6.82
N ASP A 67 -17.06 1.50 7.44
CA ASP A 67 -17.31 0.14 7.95
C ASP A 67 -17.21 -0.92 6.86
N ARG A 68 -17.60 -0.54 5.63
CA ARG A 68 -17.49 -1.33 4.40
C ARG A 68 -16.84 -0.52 3.30
N TYR A 69 -15.94 -1.15 2.56
CA TYR A 69 -15.31 -0.63 1.35
C TYR A 69 -16.11 -1.01 0.10
N ARG A 70 -16.96 -2.05 0.18
CA ARG A 70 -17.86 -2.50 -0.90
C ARG A 70 -19.33 -2.47 -0.47
N SER A 71 -20.19 -1.96 -1.35
CA SER A 71 -21.65 -2.13 -1.28
C SER A 71 -22.19 -2.56 -2.65
N GLY A 72 -22.18 -3.87 -2.89
CA GLY A 72 -22.62 -4.50 -4.14
C GLY A 72 -21.76 -4.12 -5.36
N ARG A 73 -22.15 -3.02 -6.03
CA ARG A 73 -21.45 -2.42 -7.18
C ARG A 73 -20.80 -1.06 -6.89
N VAL A 74 -21.01 -0.51 -5.68
CA VAL A 74 -20.38 0.72 -5.21
C VAL A 74 -19.13 0.36 -4.40
N PHE A 75 -18.04 1.13 -4.60
CA PHE A 75 -16.76 0.95 -3.94
C PHE A 75 -16.25 2.30 -3.43
N LEU A 76 -15.51 2.29 -2.31
CA LEU A 76 -14.82 3.47 -1.75
C LEU A 76 -13.31 3.23 -1.82
N VAL A 77 -12.52 4.26 -2.11
CA VAL A 77 -11.04 4.22 -2.21
C VAL A 77 -10.44 5.48 -1.59
N GLY A 78 -9.23 5.40 -1.01
CA GLY A 78 -8.52 6.57 -0.46
C GLY A 78 -9.34 7.33 0.60
N ASP A 79 -9.29 8.66 0.59
CA ASP A 79 -10.01 9.56 1.52
C ASP A 79 -11.53 9.31 1.63
N ALA A 80 -12.15 8.66 0.64
CA ALA A 80 -13.56 8.26 0.71
C ALA A 80 -13.81 6.98 1.53
N ALA A 81 -12.78 6.15 1.72
CA ALA A 81 -12.80 4.93 2.53
C ALA A 81 -12.11 5.12 3.90
N HIS A 82 -11.13 6.01 4.02
CA HIS A 82 -10.36 6.24 5.25
C HIS A 82 -9.73 7.63 5.28
N VAL A 83 -9.79 8.29 6.43
CA VAL A 83 -9.11 9.56 6.71
C VAL A 83 -8.36 9.44 8.03
N HIS A 84 -7.20 10.08 8.14
CA HIS A 84 -6.30 9.96 9.29
C HIS A 84 -5.36 11.16 9.41
N SER A 85 -4.50 11.16 10.44
CA SER A 85 -3.47 12.21 10.59
C SER A 85 -2.48 12.15 9.41
N ALA A 86 -2.13 13.31 8.86
CA ALA A 86 -1.16 13.42 7.78
C ALA A 86 0.31 13.21 8.22
N VAL A 87 0.55 13.01 9.53
CA VAL A 87 1.88 12.71 10.09
C VAL A 87 2.44 11.43 9.45
N GLY A 88 3.69 11.47 9.01
CA GLY A 88 4.33 10.40 8.24
C GLY A 88 3.95 10.34 6.74
N GLY A 89 2.92 11.08 6.31
CA GLY A 89 2.49 11.14 4.90
C GLY A 89 1.88 9.88 4.25
N PRO A 90 1.25 8.91 4.95
CA PRO A 90 0.86 7.65 4.32
C PRO A 90 -0.39 7.74 3.40
N GLY A 91 -1.24 8.77 3.53
CA GLY A 91 -2.59 8.78 2.94
C GLY A 91 -2.64 8.60 1.42
N LEU A 92 -1.85 9.37 0.67
CA LEU A 92 -1.76 9.23 -0.79
C LEU A 92 -1.25 7.84 -1.20
N ASN A 93 -0.29 7.28 -0.46
CA ASN A 93 0.28 5.97 -0.73
C ASN A 93 -0.75 4.86 -0.48
N LEU A 94 -1.49 4.95 0.63
CA LEU A 94 -2.57 4.02 0.99
C LEU A 94 -3.71 4.05 -0.05
N GLY A 95 -4.18 5.25 -0.43
CA GLY A 95 -5.22 5.41 -1.46
C GLY A 95 -4.78 4.94 -2.86
N MET A 96 -3.51 5.17 -3.24
CA MET A 96 -2.98 4.69 -4.52
C MET A 96 -2.86 3.16 -4.54
N GLN A 97 -2.46 2.53 -3.44
CA GLN A 97 -2.50 1.07 -3.29
C GLN A 97 -3.92 0.49 -3.34
N ASP A 98 -4.94 1.20 -2.83
CA ASP A 98 -6.34 0.76 -2.96
C ASP A 98 -6.77 0.68 -4.43
N VAL A 99 -6.39 1.69 -5.24
CA VAL A 99 -6.70 1.75 -6.67
C VAL A 99 -5.97 0.63 -7.43
N LEU A 100 -4.69 0.37 -7.12
CA LEU A 100 -3.95 -0.76 -7.69
C LEU A 100 -4.62 -2.10 -7.36
N ASN A 101 -5.05 -2.29 -6.11
CA ASN A 101 -5.70 -3.51 -5.64
C ASN A 101 -7.08 -3.75 -6.27
N LEU A 102 -7.92 -2.72 -6.36
CA LEU A 102 -9.27 -2.81 -6.90
C LEU A 102 -9.29 -2.84 -8.43
N GLY A 103 -8.41 -2.09 -9.09
CA GLY A 103 -8.46 -1.84 -10.54
C GLY A 103 -8.44 -3.12 -11.37
N TRP A 104 -7.51 -4.04 -11.09
CA TRP A 104 -7.42 -5.30 -11.82
C TRP A 104 -8.60 -6.25 -11.51
N LYS A 105 -9.07 -6.29 -10.26
CA LYS A 105 -10.21 -7.12 -9.83
C LYS A 105 -11.52 -6.66 -10.48
N LEU A 106 -11.69 -5.34 -10.61
CA LEU A 106 -12.82 -4.73 -11.31
C LEU A 106 -12.74 -4.98 -12.82
N ALA A 107 -11.58 -4.80 -13.44
CA ALA A 107 -11.36 -5.12 -14.86
C ALA A 107 -11.64 -6.60 -15.15
N ALA A 108 -11.14 -7.52 -14.31
CA ALA A 108 -11.38 -8.96 -14.40
C ALA A 108 -12.88 -9.33 -14.33
N THR A 109 -13.63 -8.60 -13.51
CA THR A 109 -15.08 -8.80 -13.36
C THR A 109 -15.85 -8.25 -14.57
N VAL A 110 -15.46 -7.08 -15.08
CA VAL A 110 -16.05 -6.48 -16.31
C VAL A 110 -15.75 -7.33 -17.55
N GLN A 111 -14.58 -7.95 -17.61
CA GLN A 111 -14.18 -8.90 -18.67
C GLN A 111 -14.75 -10.32 -18.45
N GLY A 112 -15.57 -10.54 -17.42
CA GLY A 112 -16.32 -11.79 -17.20
C GLY A 112 -15.49 -13.01 -16.76
N TRP A 113 -14.21 -12.86 -16.41
CA TRP A 113 -13.32 -13.98 -16.05
C TRP A 113 -12.96 -14.07 -14.56
N ALA A 114 -13.28 -13.06 -13.76
CA ALA A 114 -13.05 -13.09 -12.32
C ALA A 114 -13.80 -14.25 -11.62
N PRO A 115 -13.18 -14.94 -10.65
CA PRO A 115 -13.91 -15.66 -9.60
C PRO A 115 -14.96 -14.75 -8.93
N GLY A 116 -16.15 -15.27 -8.65
CA GLY A 116 -17.30 -14.46 -8.24
C GLY A 116 -17.10 -13.67 -6.94
N ASP A 117 -16.21 -14.15 -6.07
CA ASP A 117 -15.81 -13.58 -4.79
C ASP A 117 -14.50 -12.77 -4.85
N LEU A 118 -13.87 -12.63 -6.03
CA LEU A 118 -12.61 -11.89 -6.19
C LEU A 118 -12.77 -10.42 -5.73
N LEU A 119 -13.91 -9.79 -6.00
CA LEU A 119 -14.15 -8.40 -5.58
C LEU A 119 -14.34 -8.23 -4.07
N ASP A 120 -14.72 -9.28 -3.33
CA ASP A 120 -14.84 -9.21 -1.87
C ASP A 120 -13.46 -9.19 -1.19
N THR A 121 -12.43 -9.70 -1.87
CA THR A 121 -11.03 -9.58 -1.42
C THR A 121 -10.54 -8.13 -1.39
N TYR A 122 -11.20 -7.18 -2.07
CA TYR A 122 -10.83 -5.77 -1.94
C TYR A 122 -11.00 -5.28 -0.49
N GLU A 123 -12.13 -5.62 0.15
CA GLU A 123 -12.40 -5.21 1.52
C GLU A 123 -11.51 -5.96 2.53
N SER A 124 -11.38 -7.28 2.41
CA SER A 124 -10.58 -8.07 3.35
C SER A 124 -9.06 -7.83 3.25
N GLU A 125 -8.56 -7.29 2.14
CA GLU A 125 -7.16 -6.90 1.97
C GLU A 125 -6.89 -5.43 2.37
N ARG A 126 -7.79 -4.50 2.01
CA ARG A 126 -7.53 -3.06 2.12
C ARG A 126 -8.13 -2.40 3.34
N ARG A 127 -9.17 -2.98 3.95
CA ARG A 127 -9.71 -2.50 5.23
C ARG A 127 -8.69 -2.68 6.38
N PRO A 128 -8.00 -3.84 6.53
CA PRO A 128 -6.93 -3.97 7.54
C PRO A 128 -5.74 -3.04 7.29
N ALA A 129 -5.40 -2.73 6.03
CA ALA A 129 -4.34 -1.77 5.71
C ALA A 129 -4.69 -0.35 6.22
N GLY A 130 -5.95 0.09 6.03
CA GLY A 130 -6.44 1.35 6.61
C GLY A 130 -6.44 1.36 8.14
N GLU A 131 -6.78 0.24 8.78
CA GLU A 131 -6.72 0.09 10.25
C GLU A 131 -5.28 0.25 10.78
N ARG A 132 -4.28 -0.35 10.11
CA ARG A 132 -2.85 -0.17 10.45
C ARG A 132 -2.39 1.29 10.34
N VAL A 133 -2.78 1.98 9.26
CA VAL A 133 -2.41 3.39 9.05
C VAL A 133 -3.08 4.31 10.07
N ILE A 134 -4.36 4.11 10.36
CA ILE A 134 -5.05 4.86 11.43
C ILE A 134 -4.39 4.62 12.80
N MET A 135 -3.94 3.39 13.08
CA MET A 135 -3.23 3.06 14.32
C MET A 135 -1.88 3.79 14.42
N HIS A 136 -0.98 3.65 13.44
CA HIS A 136 0.37 4.22 13.56
C HIS A 136 0.36 5.75 13.46
N THR A 137 -0.49 6.35 12.61
CA THR A 137 -0.60 7.82 12.51
C THR A 137 -1.15 8.46 13.78
N ARG A 138 -2.08 7.79 14.49
CA ARG A 138 -2.51 8.21 15.85
C ARG A 138 -1.37 8.12 16.86
N ALA A 139 -0.58 7.04 16.85
CA ALA A 139 0.57 6.89 17.74
C ALA A 139 1.63 7.97 17.48
N GLN A 140 1.95 8.27 16.22
CA GLN A 140 2.86 9.35 15.85
C GLN A 140 2.33 10.73 16.27
N SER A 141 1.04 11.01 16.07
CA SER A 141 0.41 12.25 16.56
C SER A 141 0.44 12.40 18.09
N ALA A 142 0.42 11.30 18.86
CA ALA A 142 0.62 11.34 20.30
C ALA A 142 2.07 11.65 20.69
N LEU A 143 3.05 11.10 19.95
CA LEU A 143 4.48 11.36 20.18
C LEU A 143 4.93 12.79 19.84
N LEU A 144 4.17 13.51 19.01
CA LEU A 144 4.41 14.93 18.72
C LEU A 144 3.95 15.87 19.83
N ALA A 145 3.16 15.41 20.80
CA ALA A 145 2.58 16.27 21.83
C ALA A 145 3.66 16.85 22.79
N PRO A 146 3.59 18.15 23.15
CA PRO A 146 4.56 18.77 24.04
C PRO A 146 4.46 18.21 25.47
N GLY A 147 5.59 18.26 26.20
CA GLY A 147 5.65 17.92 27.62
C GLY A 147 6.81 17.00 28.00
N ALA A 148 7.10 16.95 29.31
CA ALA A 148 8.18 16.13 29.87
C ALA A 148 7.91 14.62 29.68
N ASN A 149 6.68 14.17 29.93
CA ASN A 149 6.29 12.76 29.81
C ASN A 149 6.42 12.26 28.36
N THR A 150 5.92 13.01 27.38
CA THR A 150 6.08 12.66 25.95
C THR A 150 7.55 12.70 25.53
N THR A 151 8.34 13.63 26.08
CA THR A 151 9.78 13.69 25.82
C THR A 151 10.53 12.48 26.36
N ALA A 152 10.23 12.02 27.58
CA ALA A 152 10.79 10.79 28.12
C ALA A 152 10.37 9.54 27.31
N LEU A 153 9.11 9.48 26.87
CA LEU A 153 8.62 8.42 25.98
C LEU A 153 9.34 8.43 24.62
N ARG A 154 9.60 9.61 24.03
CA ARG A 154 10.39 9.73 22.81
C ARG A 154 11.82 9.23 23.00
N SER A 155 12.50 9.59 24.11
CA SER A 155 13.86 9.09 24.38
C SER A 155 13.91 7.57 24.45
N LEU A 156 13.01 6.95 25.21
CA LEU A 156 12.92 5.48 25.31
C LEU A 156 12.63 4.83 23.95
N LEU A 157 11.78 5.44 23.12
CA LEU A 157 11.53 4.93 21.76
C LEU A 157 12.72 5.13 20.82
N THR A 158 13.53 6.19 21.00
CA THR A 158 14.80 6.36 20.27
C THR A 158 15.79 5.27 20.65
N GLU A 159 15.97 4.97 21.94
CA GLU A 159 16.84 3.87 22.41
C GLU A 159 16.41 2.51 21.83
N LEU A 160 15.10 2.26 21.70
CA LEU A 160 14.57 1.05 21.06
C LEU A 160 14.76 1.01 19.53
N LEU A 161 15.00 2.16 18.89
CA LEU A 161 15.26 2.25 17.44
C LEU A 161 16.75 2.07 17.09
N ASP A 162 17.65 2.03 18.07
CA ASP A 162 19.05 1.62 17.86
C ASP A 162 19.17 0.12 17.53
N ASP A 163 18.21 -0.73 17.95
CA ASP A 163 18.08 -2.09 17.43
C ASP A 163 17.58 -2.05 15.97
N THR A 164 18.45 -2.50 15.06
CA THR A 164 18.16 -2.57 13.62
C THR A 164 16.96 -3.48 13.29
N THR A 165 16.63 -4.45 14.14
CA THR A 165 15.43 -5.31 13.94
C THR A 165 14.14 -4.53 14.21
N THR A 166 14.12 -3.75 15.29
CA THR A 166 13.00 -2.88 15.67
C THR A 166 12.88 -1.70 14.72
N LEU A 167 13.99 -1.07 14.32
CA LEU A 167 14.02 -0.04 13.29
C LEU A 167 13.41 -0.50 11.97
N ARG A 168 13.77 -1.70 11.48
CA ARG A 168 13.17 -2.29 10.27
C ARG A 168 11.67 -2.48 10.42
N ARG A 169 11.20 -3.09 11.51
CA ARG A 169 9.76 -3.28 11.77
C ARG A 169 8.96 -1.98 11.77
N VAL A 170 9.54 -0.88 12.29
CA VAL A 170 8.90 0.44 12.29
C VAL A 170 8.93 1.08 10.89
N ALA A 171 10.03 0.92 10.14
CA ALA A 171 10.13 1.38 8.76
C ALA A 171 9.16 0.63 7.83
N ASP A 172 9.07 -0.70 7.95
CA ASP A 172 8.17 -1.56 7.16
C ASP A 172 6.70 -1.21 7.43
N LEU A 173 6.33 -0.92 8.68
CA LEU A 173 5.02 -0.41 9.07
C LEU A 173 4.73 0.96 8.44
N MET A 174 5.66 1.91 8.55
CA MET A 174 5.48 3.26 8.00
C MET A 174 5.45 3.30 6.46
N ALA A 175 6.11 2.35 5.80
CA ALA A 175 6.08 2.18 4.34
C ALA A 175 4.89 1.35 3.84
N GLY A 176 4.19 0.63 4.72
CA GLY A 176 3.21 -0.39 4.34
C GLY A 176 3.83 -1.63 3.68
N ALA A 177 5.13 -1.85 3.84
CA ALA A 177 5.84 -3.04 3.37
C ALA A 177 5.59 -4.28 4.26
N ASP A 178 5.07 -4.07 5.48
CA ASP A 178 4.68 -5.16 6.38
C ASP A 178 3.36 -5.87 6.02
N LEU A 179 2.64 -5.35 5.02
CA LEU A 179 1.34 -5.88 4.60
C LEU A 179 1.43 -7.31 4.07
N VAL A 180 0.58 -8.17 4.61
CA VAL A 180 0.33 -9.53 4.14
C VAL A 180 -1.17 -9.70 3.94
N TYR A 181 -1.58 -9.97 2.71
CA TYR A 181 -2.97 -10.24 2.36
C TYR A 181 -3.37 -11.68 2.72
N PRO A 182 -4.63 -11.92 3.13
CA PRO A 182 -5.14 -13.27 3.36
C PRO A 182 -5.00 -14.16 2.12
N THR A 183 -4.52 -15.38 2.32
CA THR A 183 -4.50 -16.40 1.26
C THR A 183 -5.92 -16.85 0.89
N ARG A 184 -6.12 -17.21 -0.38
CA ARG A 184 -7.34 -17.86 -0.91
C ARG A 184 -7.16 -19.38 -1.07
N LEU A 185 -6.18 -19.94 -0.37
CA LEU A 185 -5.77 -21.35 -0.47
C LEU A 185 -5.79 -21.99 0.92
N ASP A 186 -6.44 -23.16 1.01
CA ASP A 186 -6.43 -23.99 2.21
C ASP A 186 -5.07 -24.66 2.45
N GLY A 187 -4.71 -24.82 3.72
CA GLY A 187 -3.51 -25.52 4.15
C GLY A 187 -2.25 -24.64 4.23
N PRO A 188 -1.07 -25.24 4.42
CA PRO A 188 0.20 -24.52 4.52
C PRO A 188 0.56 -23.80 3.21
N THR A 189 0.94 -22.53 3.29
CA THR A 189 1.39 -21.71 2.16
C THR A 189 2.83 -21.25 2.31
N HIS A 190 3.55 -21.09 1.21
CA HIS A 190 4.92 -20.55 1.21
C HIS A 190 4.99 -19.15 1.86
N PRO A 191 6.05 -18.78 2.62
CA PRO A 191 6.11 -17.53 3.40
C PRO A 191 6.00 -16.21 2.60
N LEU A 192 6.17 -16.25 1.27
CA LEU A 192 5.91 -15.12 0.37
C LEU A 192 4.43 -14.94 -0.01
N THR A 193 3.58 -15.96 0.16
CA THR A 193 2.17 -15.91 -0.24
C THR A 193 1.46 -14.76 0.47
N GLY A 194 0.74 -13.92 -0.28
CA GLY A 194 0.08 -12.73 0.25
C GLY A 194 1.00 -11.52 0.50
N ARG A 195 2.31 -11.61 0.30
CA ARG A 195 3.24 -10.47 0.39
C ARG A 195 3.40 -9.77 -0.95
N TRP A 196 3.89 -8.53 -0.91
CA TRP A 196 4.48 -7.87 -2.08
C TRP A 196 5.66 -8.70 -2.62
N ALA A 197 5.75 -8.87 -3.94
CA ALA A 197 6.82 -9.66 -4.55
C ALA A 197 8.19 -8.98 -4.40
N PRO A 198 9.25 -9.71 -4.01
CA PRO A 198 10.61 -9.19 -4.09
C PRO A 198 10.92 -8.74 -5.51
N ASP A 199 11.50 -7.55 -5.66
CA ASP A 199 11.87 -6.97 -6.96
C ASP A 199 13.20 -7.56 -7.45
N LEU A 200 13.18 -8.87 -7.72
CA LEU A 200 14.37 -9.64 -8.08
C LEU A 200 14.98 -9.13 -9.39
N PRO A 201 16.32 -9.04 -9.50
CA PRO A 201 16.99 -8.96 -10.80
C PRO A 201 16.82 -10.30 -11.53
N LEU A 202 16.48 -10.26 -12.82
CA LEU A 202 16.15 -11.43 -13.63
C LEU A 202 16.93 -11.40 -14.95
N SER A 203 17.32 -12.55 -15.47
CA SER A 203 17.70 -12.69 -16.88
C SER A 203 16.64 -13.53 -17.61
N VAL A 204 16.09 -12.99 -18.71
CA VAL A 204 15.07 -13.63 -19.56
C VAL A 204 15.59 -13.65 -20.99
N ASP A 205 15.70 -14.82 -21.62
CA ASP A 205 16.35 -15.02 -22.92
C ASP A 205 17.74 -14.34 -23.03
N GLY A 206 18.52 -14.36 -21.93
CA GLY A 206 19.83 -13.70 -21.85
C GLY A 206 19.79 -12.17 -21.84
N ARG A 207 18.65 -11.56 -21.52
CA ARG A 207 18.46 -10.11 -21.37
C ARG A 207 18.10 -9.78 -19.93
N ASP A 208 18.82 -8.82 -19.36
CA ASP A 208 18.62 -8.39 -17.98
C ASP A 208 17.34 -7.56 -17.82
N THR A 209 16.60 -7.85 -16.75
CA THR A 209 15.31 -7.24 -16.40
C THR A 209 15.07 -7.41 -14.89
N ARG A 210 13.86 -7.11 -14.40
CA ARG A 210 13.45 -7.29 -13.00
C ARG A 210 11.95 -7.49 -12.88
N VAL A 211 11.48 -8.02 -11.75
CA VAL A 211 10.06 -8.35 -11.53
C VAL A 211 9.12 -7.18 -11.83
N ALA A 212 9.49 -5.95 -11.43
CA ALA A 212 8.68 -4.76 -11.71
C ALA A 212 8.54 -4.41 -13.22
N GLU A 213 9.46 -4.83 -14.08
CA GLU A 213 9.35 -4.59 -15.53
C GLU A 213 8.29 -5.52 -16.16
N LEU A 214 8.25 -6.79 -15.72
CA LEU A 214 7.32 -7.80 -16.22
C LEU A 214 5.86 -7.44 -15.90
N GLN A 215 5.61 -6.82 -14.75
CA GLN A 215 4.27 -6.45 -14.30
C GLN A 215 3.69 -5.20 -14.98
N ARG A 216 4.47 -4.46 -15.79
CA ARG A 216 4.01 -3.21 -16.46
C ARG A 216 2.80 -3.39 -17.36
N ALA A 217 2.55 -4.60 -17.86
CA ALA A 217 1.37 -4.93 -18.67
C ALA A 217 0.06 -5.05 -17.86
N ALA A 218 0.12 -4.95 -16.52
CA ALA A 218 -1.01 -5.21 -15.61
C ALA A 218 -1.67 -6.59 -15.81
N ARG A 219 -0.90 -7.57 -16.30
CA ARG A 219 -1.27 -8.98 -16.37
C ARG A 219 -0.66 -9.75 -15.19
N PRO A 220 -1.29 -10.83 -14.69
CA PRO A 220 -0.65 -11.73 -13.76
C PRO A 220 0.53 -12.45 -14.43
N VAL A 221 1.58 -12.75 -13.67
CA VAL A 221 2.80 -13.40 -14.18
C VAL A 221 3.08 -14.67 -13.39
N LEU A 222 3.23 -15.81 -14.07
CA LEU A 222 3.89 -16.99 -13.51
C LEU A 222 5.37 -16.92 -13.87
N LEU A 223 6.20 -16.62 -12.87
CA LEU A 223 7.65 -16.57 -12.99
C LEU A 223 8.24 -17.92 -12.58
N ASP A 224 8.82 -18.63 -13.55
CA ASP A 224 9.53 -19.91 -13.37
C ASP A 224 11.03 -19.61 -13.24
N LEU A 225 11.59 -19.87 -12.06
CA LEU A 225 12.99 -19.58 -11.70
C LEU A 225 13.89 -20.82 -11.71
N ALA A 226 13.33 -22.01 -11.97
CA ALA A 226 14.02 -23.30 -11.84
C ALA A 226 13.79 -24.27 -13.02
N GLY A 227 13.21 -23.82 -14.13
CA GLY A 227 13.00 -24.63 -15.34
C GLY A 227 11.88 -25.66 -15.19
N ARG A 228 10.83 -25.29 -14.46
CA ARG A 228 9.74 -26.15 -14.00
C ARG A 228 8.65 -26.31 -15.05
N ALA A 229 8.99 -27.09 -16.08
CA ALA A 229 8.09 -27.50 -17.14
C ALA A 229 6.75 -28.10 -16.64
N ASP A 230 6.72 -28.72 -15.47
CA ASP A 230 5.50 -29.24 -14.84
C ASP A 230 4.55 -28.15 -14.29
N LEU A 231 5.11 -27.07 -13.75
CA LEU A 231 4.36 -25.88 -13.31
C LEU A 231 3.89 -25.07 -14.52
N THR A 232 4.79 -24.85 -15.47
CA THR A 232 4.49 -24.20 -16.76
C THR A 232 3.37 -24.96 -17.51
N ALA A 233 3.42 -26.29 -17.56
CA ALA A 233 2.34 -27.11 -18.13
C ALA A 233 1.02 -26.99 -17.34
N ALA A 234 1.07 -26.91 -16.01
CA ALA A 234 -0.11 -26.73 -15.17
C ALA A 234 -0.83 -25.39 -15.43
N ALA A 235 -0.10 -24.36 -15.87
CA ALA A 235 -0.62 -23.03 -16.16
C ALA A 235 -1.11 -22.79 -17.60
N HIS A 236 -0.89 -23.73 -18.53
CA HIS A 236 -1.27 -23.59 -19.95
C HIS A 236 -2.75 -23.22 -20.18
N GLY A 237 -3.64 -23.58 -19.26
CA GLY A 237 -5.06 -23.25 -19.33
C GLY A 237 -5.42 -21.77 -19.12
N TRP A 238 -4.47 -20.91 -18.76
CA TRP A 238 -4.68 -19.50 -18.41
C TRP A 238 -3.83 -18.51 -19.23
N THR A 239 -3.13 -18.95 -20.28
CA THR A 239 -2.21 -18.11 -21.08
C THR A 239 -2.89 -16.93 -21.78
N ASP A 240 -4.22 -16.97 -21.91
CA ASP A 240 -5.03 -15.83 -22.35
C ASP A 240 -5.02 -14.66 -21.34
N ARG A 241 -4.92 -14.91 -20.03
CA ARG A 241 -4.79 -13.87 -18.98
C ARG A 241 -3.39 -13.77 -18.36
N VAL A 242 -2.71 -14.89 -18.12
CA VAL A 242 -1.49 -15.02 -17.31
C VAL A 242 -0.27 -15.21 -18.21
N ASP A 243 0.75 -14.38 -18.03
CA ASP A 243 2.02 -14.51 -18.75
C ASP A 243 2.93 -15.50 -18.03
N ILE A 244 3.44 -16.51 -18.74
CA ILE A 244 4.41 -17.47 -18.21
C ILE A 244 5.80 -17.03 -18.66
N VAL A 245 6.69 -16.76 -17.70
CA VAL A 245 8.05 -16.25 -17.94
C VAL A 245 9.06 -17.17 -17.27
N ALA A 246 9.88 -17.85 -18.06
CA ALA A 246 11.07 -18.51 -17.55
C ALA A 246 12.20 -17.48 -17.39
N ALA A 247 12.85 -17.47 -16.23
CA ALA A 247 13.92 -16.54 -15.89
C ALA A 247 14.99 -17.21 -15.01
N THR A 248 16.16 -16.60 -14.91
CA THR A 248 17.15 -16.93 -13.88
C THR A 248 17.42 -15.73 -12.97
N THR A 249 17.78 -16.00 -11.73
CA THR A 249 18.19 -15.00 -10.72
C THR A 249 19.25 -15.62 -9.80
N PRO A 250 20.18 -14.85 -9.19
CA PRO A 250 21.28 -15.42 -8.39
C PRO A 250 20.85 -16.14 -7.10
N ASP A 251 19.71 -15.75 -6.52
CA ASP A 251 19.18 -16.29 -5.26
C ASP A 251 17.65 -16.39 -5.33
N PRO A 252 17.09 -17.47 -5.93
CA PRO A 252 15.66 -17.62 -6.14
C PRO A 252 14.94 -17.98 -4.83
N PRO A 253 13.98 -17.18 -4.35
CA PRO A 253 13.31 -17.43 -3.06
C PRO A 253 12.23 -18.52 -3.13
N ALA A 254 11.99 -19.11 -4.30
CA ALA A 254 11.22 -20.33 -4.58
C ALA A 254 11.49 -20.74 -6.05
N ASP A 255 11.24 -22.01 -6.41
CA ASP A 255 11.33 -22.47 -7.81
C ASP A 255 10.39 -21.68 -8.76
N ALA A 256 9.24 -21.23 -8.27
CA ALA A 256 8.31 -20.38 -9.03
C ALA A 256 7.46 -19.47 -8.15
N LEU A 257 7.07 -18.32 -8.72
CA LEU A 257 6.18 -17.32 -8.12
C LEU A 257 4.99 -17.02 -9.06
N LEU A 258 3.76 -17.11 -8.56
CA LEU A 258 2.57 -16.63 -9.24
C LEU A 258 2.23 -15.24 -8.70
N LEU A 259 2.29 -14.22 -9.57
CA LEU A 259 2.21 -12.81 -9.23
C LEU A 259 0.89 -12.21 -9.74
N ARG A 260 0.23 -11.40 -8.90
CA ARG A 260 -0.97 -10.62 -9.25
C ARG A 260 -0.59 -9.35 -10.02
N PRO A 261 -1.52 -8.75 -10.78
CA PRO A 261 -1.33 -7.44 -11.42
C PRO A 261 -0.99 -6.28 -10.47
N ASP A 262 -1.29 -6.43 -9.17
CA ASP A 262 -1.00 -5.44 -8.13
C ASP A 262 0.31 -5.72 -7.36
N GLY A 263 1.17 -6.61 -7.88
CA GLY A 263 2.50 -6.90 -7.34
C GLY A 263 2.54 -7.93 -6.21
N TYR A 264 1.40 -8.41 -5.71
CA TYR A 264 1.33 -9.38 -4.63
C TYR A 264 1.47 -10.84 -5.11
N VAL A 265 2.14 -11.67 -4.33
CA VAL A 265 2.34 -13.10 -4.61
C VAL A 265 1.05 -13.87 -4.29
N ALA A 266 0.37 -14.35 -5.34
CA ALA A 266 -0.83 -15.18 -5.25
C ALA A 266 -0.53 -16.62 -4.79
N TRP A 267 0.64 -17.14 -5.14
CA TRP A 267 1.18 -18.46 -4.76
C TRP A 267 2.69 -18.47 -5.01
N ALA A 268 3.42 -19.29 -4.26
CA ALA A 268 4.82 -19.61 -4.51
C ALA A 268 5.11 -21.04 -4.04
N GLY A 269 6.07 -21.72 -4.64
CA GLY A 269 6.50 -23.04 -4.18
C GLY A 269 7.34 -23.84 -5.17
N GLU A 270 7.66 -25.08 -4.75
CA GLU A 270 8.49 -26.02 -5.49
C GLU A 270 7.64 -26.97 -6.36
N ARG A 271 7.30 -28.17 -5.86
CA ARG A 271 6.75 -29.28 -6.67
C ARG A 271 5.24 -29.49 -6.53
N ASP A 272 4.49 -28.42 -6.20
CA ASP A 272 3.03 -28.45 -6.09
C ASP A 272 2.33 -27.84 -7.31
N ALA A 273 2.36 -28.57 -8.44
CA ALA A 273 1.62 -28.22 -9.65
C ALA A 273 0.10 -28.16 -9.44
N GLU A 274 -0.45 -28.84 -8.43
CA GLU A 274 -1.88 -28.76 -8.12
C GLU A 274 -2.20 -27.53 -7.26
N GLY A 275 -1.32 -27.12 -6.35
CA GLY A 275 -1.41 -25.85 -5.63
C GLY A 275 -1.36 -24.65 -6.55
N LEU A 276 -0.52 -24.72 -7.59
CA LEU A 276 -0.53 -23.75 -8.67
C LEU A 276 -1.90 -23.74 -9.39
N ARG A 277 -2.50 -24.89 -9.71
CA ARG A 277 -3.87 -24.92 -10.29
C ARG A 277 -4.94 -24.40 -9.34
N ARG A 278 -4.86 -24.69 -8.03
CA ARG A 278 -5.74 -24.12 -7.01
C ARG A 278 -5.60 -22.59 -6.99
N ALA A 279 -4.39 -22.05 -7.05
CA ALA A 279 -4.10 -20.62 -7.08
C ALA A 279 -4.60 -19.93 -8.37
N LEU A 280 -4.33 -20.52 -9.53
CA LEU A 280 -4.80 -20.01 -10.82
C LEU A 280 -6.34 -19.98 -10.87
N ARG A 281 -7.02 -21.01 -10.35
CA ARG A 281 -8.49 -21.02 -10.19
C ARG A 281 -8.96 -19.96 -9.20
N ALA A 282 -8.33 -19.87 -8.03
CA ALA A 282 -8.73 -18.97 -6.96
C ALA A 282 -8.58 -17.49 -7.29
N TRP A 283 -7.56 -17.10 -8.07
CA TRP A 283 -7.31 -15.69 -8.43
C TRP A 283 -7.77 -15.33 -9.85
N PHE A 284 -7.68 -16.25 -10.81
CA PHE A 284 -7.84 -15.96 -12.24
C PHE A 284 -8.90 -16.82 -12.95
N GLY A 285 -9.75 -17.53 -12.20
CA GLY A 285 -10.97 -18.17 -12.72
C GLY A 285 -10.74 -19.52 -13.41
N ALA A 286 -11.72 -20.00 -14.15
CA ALA A 286 -11.63 -21.28 -14.87
C ALA A 286 -10.64 -21.21 -16.06
N PRO A 287 -9.93 -22.31 -16.40
CA PRO A 287 -9.06 -22.33 -17.56
C PRO A 287 -9.86 -22.28 -18.87
N ALA A 288 -9.33 -21.61 -19.90
CA ALA A 288 -10.01 -21.37 -21.17
C ALA A 288 -10.44 -22.67 -21.90
N PHE A 289 -9.67 -23.75 -21.75
CA PHE A 289 -9.95 -25.07 -22.36
C PHE A 289 -10.95 -25.93 -21.56
N SER A 290 -11.73 -25.36 -20.64
CA SER A 290 -12.66 -26.09 -19.76
C SER A 290 -13.98 -26.53 -20.44
N THR A 291 -13.92 -27.01 -21.68
CA THR A 291 -15.06 -27.64 -22.40
C THR A 291 -14.94 -29.16 -22.45
N ALA A 292 -14.66 -29.79 -21.29
CA ALA A 292 -14.91 -31.21 -21.07
C ALA A 292 -16.35 -31.37 -20.54
N GLY A 293 -17.24 -31.88 -21.39
CA GLY A 293 -18.68 -31.65 -21.28
C GLY A 293 -19.41 -32.42 -20.17
N VAL A 294 -20.59 -31.90 -19.84
CA VAL A 294 -21.77 -32.69 -19.44
C VAL A 294 -22.85 -32.40 -20.47
N ALA A 295 -23.55 -33.45 -20.90
CA ALA A 295 -24.74 -33.41 -21.75
C ALA A 295 -25.92 -34.06 -20.99
#